data_AF-A2AVR1-F1
#
_entry.id   AF-A2AVR1-F1
#
_cell.length_a   1.000
_cell.length_b   1.000
_cell.length_c   1.000
_cell.angle_alpha   90.00
_cell.angle_beta   90.00
_cell.angle_gamma   90.00
#
_symmetry.space_group_name_H-M   'P 1'
#
loop_
_entity.id
_entity.type
_entity.pdbx_description
1 polymer ?
#
loop_
_entity_poly.entity_id
_entity_poly.type
_entity_poly.pdbx_seq_one_letter_code
_entity_poly.pdbx_strand_id
1 'polypeptide(L)'
;MESSEPEPTEDASMDAFLEKFQSQPYRGGFREDQWEEEFDKIPLFMKKAPSEIDPEEFPDLACLQSMIFDDDRYPEEQAKTYKDEGNDYFKEKDYKKAVLSYSEGLKKKCADPDLNAVLYTNRAAAQYYLGNVRSSLNDVLAAKKLKPGHLKAIIRGTELQRALSCLPSWGWLVTGALCHLELKHFAEAVNWCDEGLQIDAKEKKLLEIRAKADKLKRMEERDLRKAKLKEKKEQHQNEAL
;
A
#
# COMPACT_ATOMS: atom_id res chain seq x y z
N MET A 1 1.62 -41.92 74.58
CA MET A 1 0.77 -42.18 73.41
C MET A 1 0.52 -40.84 72.78
N GLU A 2 1.24 -40.60 71.70
CA GLU A 2 1.19 -39.39 70.88
C GLU A 2 -0.10 -39.48 70.07
N SER A 3 -1.10 -38.65 70.40
CA SER A 3 -2.36 -38.60 69.67
C SER A 3 -2.21 -37.57 68.53
N SER A 4 -1.98 -38.09 67.34
CA SER A 4 -2.02 -37.36 66.07
C SER A 4 -3.39 -36.72 65.86
N GLU A 5 -3.44 -35.39 65.78
CA GLU A 5 -4.61 -34.66 65.31
C GLU A 5 -4.87 -35.01 63.82
N PRO A 6 -6.13 -35.18 63.39
CA PRO A 6 -6.43 -35.48 62.00
C PRO A 6 -6.22 -34.23 61.14
N GLU A 7 -5.32 -34.31 60.17
CA GLU A 7 -5.10 -33.29 59.14
C GLU A 7 -6.43 -32.97 58.42
N PRO A 8 -6.76 -31.68 58.20
CA PRO A 8 -8.01 -31.29 57.56
C PRO A 8 -8.02 -31.76 56.10
N THR A 9 -9.05 -32.50 55.71
CA THR A 9 -9.24 -32.99 54.34
C THR A 9 -9.29 -31.83 53.35
N GLU A 10 -8.60 -31.95 52.22
CA GLU A 10 -8.45 -30.91 51.18
C GLU A 10 -9.78 -30.27 50.72
N ASP A 11 -10.89 -31.02 50.74
CA ASP A 11 -12.23 -30.52 50.43
C ASP A 11 -12.73 -29.45 51.43
N ALA A 12 -12.49 -29.65 52.73
CA ALA A 12 -12.86 -28.66 53.76
C ALA A 12 -12.01 -27.38 53.66
N SER A 13 -10.78 -27.51 53.17
CA SER A 13 -9.91 -26.36 52.86
C SER A 13 -10.40 -25.61 51.62
N MET A 14 -10.88 -26.32 50.60
CA MET A 14 -11.44 -25.72 49.39
C MET A 14 -12.76 -24.99 49.70
N ASP A 15 -13.64 -25.59 50.50
CA ASP A 15 -14.90 -24.98 50.93
C ASP A 15 -14.65 -23.71 51.76
N ALA A 16 -13.72 -23.76 52.72
CA ALA A 16 -13.33 -22.56 53.49
C ALA A 16 -12.67 -21.47 52.63
N PHE A 17 -11.97 -21.85 51.55
CA PHE A 17 -11.41 -20.91 50.58
C PHE A 17 -12.49 -20.27 49.70
N LEU A 18 -13.46 -21.05 49.22
CA LEU A 18 -14.59 -20.57 48.42
C LEU A 18 -15.55 -19.69 49.24
N GLU A 19 -15.76 -20.00 50.53
CA GLU A 19 -16.61 -19.23 51.44
C GLU A 19 -16.10 -17.78 51.65
N LYS A 20 -14.79 -17.55 51.52
CA LYS A 20 -14.21 -16.18 51.48
C LYS A 20 -14.65 -15.37 50.27
N PHE A 21 -14.98 -16.00 49.14
CA PHE A 21 -15.47 -15.33 47.93
C PHE A 21 -17.00 -15.20 47.90
N GLN A 22 -17.73 -16.07 48.60
CA GLN A 22 -19.19 -15.99 48.69
C GLN A 22 -19.68 -14.79 49.51
N SER A 23 -18.86 -14.31 50.45
CA SER A 23 -19.22 -13.25 51.40
C SER A 23 -18.80 -11.84 50.98
N GLN A 24 -17.92 -11.71 49.98
CA GLN A 24 -17.53 -10.39 49.47
C GLN A 24 -18.40 -10.01 48.28
N PRO A 25 -19.29 -9.00 48.40
CA PRO A 25 -19.97 -8.47 47.24
C PRO A 25 -18.90 -7.98 46.26
N TYR A 26 -19.07 -8.31 44.98
CA TYR A 26 -18.17 -7.88 43.91
C TYR A 26 -17.98 -6.36 44.00
N ARG A 27 -16.79 -5.93 44.47
CA ARG A 27 -16.52 -4.52 44.68
C ARG A 27 -16.19 -3.86 43.35
N GLY A 28 -16.93 -2.79 43.03
CA GLY A 28 -16.80 -2.07 41.76
C GLY A 28 -17.68 -2.62 40.63
N GLY A 29 -18.70 -3.43 40.96
CA GLY A 29 -19.75 -3.78 40.01
C GLY A 29 -20.72 -2.63 39.80
N PHE A 30 -21.36 -2.63 38.62
CA PHE A 30 -22.40 -1.67 38.30
C PHE A 30 -23.56 -1.78 39.30
N ARG A 31 -24.12 -0.64 39.68
CA ARG A 31 -25.30 -0.63 40.56
C ARG A 31 -26.53 -1.05 39.78
N GLU A 32 -27.29 -2.05 40.24
CA GLU A 32 -28.47 -2.58 39.53
C GLU A 32 -29.54 -1.53 39.18
N ASP A 33 -29.60 -0.42 39.93
CA ASP A 33 -30.53 0.67 39.70
C ASP A 33 -30.02 1.78 38.76
N GLN A 34 -28.70 1.86 38.54
CA GLN A 34 -28.05 2.92 37.72
C GLN A 34 -27.07 2.36 36.68
N TRP A 35 -27.07 1.05 36.45
CA TRP A 35 -26.12 0.38 35.58
C TRP A 35 -26.18 0.91 34.15
N GLU A 36 -27.37 1.25 33.64
CA GLU A 36 -27.52 1.77 32.27
C GLU A 36 -26.80 3.11 32.09
N GLU A 37 -26.84 3.98 33.09
CA GLU A 37 -26.15 5.27 33.10
C GLU A 37 -24.62 5.11 33.27
N GLU A 38 -24.18 4.14 34.06
CA GLU A 38 -22.76 3.82 34.22
C GLU A 38 -22.19 3.15 32.96
N PHE A 39 -22.99 2.36 32.26
CA PHE A 39 -22.62 1.70 31.01
C PHE A 39 -22.54 2.69 29.84
N ASP A 40 -23.46 3.66 29.79
CA ASP A 40 -23.45 4.73 28.79
C ASP A 40 -22.23 5.68 28.95
N LYS A 41 -21.55 5.68 30.11
CA LYS A 41 -20.29 6.42 30.31
C LYS A 41 -19.05 5.71 29.77
N ILE A 42 -19.14 4.41 29.50
CA ILE A 42 -18.01 3.63 29.00
C ILE A 42 -17.90 3.82 27.49
N PRO A 43 -16.76 4.29 26.97
CA PRO A 43 -16.60 4.59 25.53
C PRO A 43 -16.98 3.42 24.61
N LEU A 44 -16.76 2.18 25.05
CA LEU A 44 -17.07 0.97 24.27
C LEU A 44 -18.58 0.70 24.14
N PHE A 45 -19.40 1.17 25.08
CA PHE A 45 -20.83 0.85 25.18
C PHE A 45 -21.76 2.05 25.02
N MET A 46 -21.16 3.23 24.90
CA MET A 46 -21.86 4.49 24.74
C MET A 46 -22.75 4.49 23.48
N LYS A 47 -24.06 4.65 23.67
CA LYS A 47 -25.05 4.61 22.57
C LYS A 47 -24.95 5.82 21.63
N LYS A 48 -24.41 6.95 22.10
CA LYS A 48 -24.23 8.19 21.34
C LYS A 48 -22.95 8.89 21.77
N ALA A 49 -22.09 9.20 20.80
CA ALA A 49 -20.89 10.01 21.06
C ALA A 49 -21.30 11.44 21.47
N PRO A 50 -20.73 12.00 22.56
CA PRO A 50 -20.92 13.41 22.93
C PRO A 50 -20.38 14.32 21.82
N SER A 51 -21.07 15.42 21.54
CA SER A 51 -20.66 16.38 20.52
C SER A 51 -19.45 17.23 20.93
N GLU A 52 -19.25 17.46 22.24
CA GLU A 52 -18.10 18.12 22.83
C GLU A 52 -17.65 17.27 24.04
N ILE A 53 -16.37 16.92 24.11
CA ILE A 53 -15.82 16.07 25.16
C ILE A 53 -14.91 16.94 26.02
N ASP A 54 -15.31 17.19 27.26
CA ASP A 54 -14.48 17.91 28.22
C ASP A 54 -13.31 17.02 28.67
N PRO A 55 -12.04 17.41 28.43
CA PRO A 55 -10.87 16.60 28.76
C PRO A 55 -10.69 16.33 30.26
N GLU A 56 -11.31 17.16 31.12
CA GLU A 56 -11.24 17.01 32.58
C GLU A 56 -12.24 15.97 33.12
N GLU A 57 -13.41 15.81 32.48
CA GLU A 57 -14.43 14.86 32.93
C GLU A 57 -14.22 13.46 32.36
N PHE A 58 -13.75 13.35 31.12
CA PHE A 58 -13.59 12.07 30.42
C PHE A 58 -12.21 11.97 29.74
N PRO A 59 -11.12 11.81 30.51
CA PRO A 59 -9.76 11.78 29.95
C PRO A 59 -9.57 10.63 28.95
N ASP A 60 -10.18 9.46 29.19
CA ASP A 60 -10.10 8.31 28.30
C ASP A 60 -10.83 8.56 26.97
N LEU A 61 -11.97 9.25 27.02
CA LEU A 61 -12.77 9.57 25.84
C LEU A 61 -12.10 10.70 25.04
N ALA A 62 -11.52 11.69 25.69
CA ALA A 62 -10.72 12.74 25.06
C ALA A 62 -9.45 12.15 24.41
N CYS A 63 -8.81 11.17 25.05
CA CYS A 63 -7.69 10.42 24.49
C CYS A 63 -8.13 9.65 23.22
N LEU A 64 -9.21 8.88 23.29
CA LEU A 64 -9.77 8.18 22.13
C LEU A 64 -10.21 9.15 21.02
N GLN A 65 -10.81 10.29 21.38
CA GLN A 65 -11.20 11.32 20.42
C GLN A 65 -9.96 11.93 19.76
N SER A 66 -8.89 12.21 20.50
CA SER A 66 -7.63 12.68 19.91
C SER A 66 -7.02 11.64 18.97
N MET A 67 -7.14 10.34 19.27
CA MET A 67 -6.68 9.27 18.39
C MET A 67 -7.53 9.11 17.11
N ILE A 68 -8.83 9.39 17.19
CA ILE A 68 -9.81 9.23 16.09
C ILE A 68 -9.91 10.49 15.22
N PHE A 69 -9.86 11.67 15.84
CA PHE A 69 -10.03 13.00 15.23
C PHE A 69 -8.70 13.76 15.08
N ASP A 70 -7.59 13.03 15.03
CA ASP A 70 -6.29 13.49 14.56
C ASP A 70 -6.32 13.83 13.04
N ASP A 71 -7.41 14.44 12.57
CA ASP A 71 -7.57 15.08 11.26
C ASP A 71 -6.61 16.28 11.09
N ASP A 72 -6.01 16.75 12.19
CA ASP A 72 -4.92 17.73 12.25
C ASP A 72 -3.52 17.11 12.24
N ARG A 73 -3.37 15.78 12.06
CA ARG A 73 -2.05 15.22 11.73
C ARG A 73 -1.51 15.93 10.50
N TYR A 74 -0.25 16.34 10.54
CA TYR A 74 0.39 17.03 9.41
C TYR A 74 0.06 16.30 8.10
N PRO A 75 -0.32 17.00 7.02
CA PRO A 75 -0.71 16.37 5.75
C PRO A 75 0.29 15.33 5.23
N GLU A 76 1.56 15.49 5.61
CA GLU A 76 2.66 14.56 5.35
C GLU A 76 2.53 13.23 6.10
N GLU A 77 2.10 13.24 7.37
CA GLU A 77 1.85 12.04 8.16
C GLU A 77 0.63 11.29 7.66
N GLN A 78 -0.45 12.01 7.33
CA GLN A 78 -1.64 11.38 6.75
C GLN A 78 -1.31 10.63 5.45
N ALA A 79 -0.52 11.25 4.56
CA ALA A 79 -0.09 10.59 3.34
C ALA A 79 0.90 9.46 3.56
N LYS A 80 1.73 9.50 4.62
CA LYS A 80 2.55 8.35 5.02
C LYS A 80 1.67 7.18 5.44
N THR A 81 0.60 7.42 6.21
CA THR A 81 -0.37 6.39 6.59
C THR A 81 -1.02 5.77 5.36
N TYR A 82 -1.56 6.57 4.44
CA TYR A 82 -2.15 6.07 3.19
C TYR A 82 -1.14 5.32 2.30
N LYS A 83 0.13 5.74 2.30
CA LYS A 83 1.22 5.04 1.62
C LYS A 83 1.43 3.65 2.23
N ASP A 84 1.41 3.54 3.57
CA ASP A 84 1.61 2.27 4.26
C ASP A 84 0.39 1.34 4.11
N GLU A 85 -0.84 1.86 4.23
CA GLU A 85 -2.08 1.12 3.93
C GLU A 85 -2.09 0.60 2.48
N GLY A 86 -1.73 1.46 1.52
CA GLY A 86 -1.64 1.08 0.12
C GLY A 86 -0.59 -0.03 -0.10
N ASN A 87 0.52 -0.02 0.64
CA ASN A 87 1.54 -1.06 0.57
C ASN A 87 1.01 -2.40 1.12
N ASP A 88 0.19 -2.36 2.16
CA ASP A 88 -0.41 -3.57 2.73
C ASP A 88 -1.43 -4.19 1.77
N TYR A 89 -2.32 -3.38 1.17
CA TYR A 89 -3.20 -3.87 0.09
C TYR A 89 -2.43 -4.40 -1.11
N PHE A 90 -1.29 -3.79 -1.43
CA PHE A 90 -0.43 -4.26 -2.50
C PHE A 90 0.19 -5.64 -2.18
N LYS A 91 0.61 -5.89 -0.92
CA LYS A 91 1.08 -7.21 -0.47
C LYS A 91 -0.04 -8.26 -0.53
N GLU A 92 -1.26 -7.87 -0.21
CA GLU A 92 -2.46 -8.71 -0.31
C GLU A 92 -2.89 -8.97 -1.78
N LYS A 93 -2.22 -8.33 -2.76
CA LYS A 93 -2.58 -8.34 -4.20
C LYS A 93 -3.94 -7.69 -4.50
N ASP A 94 -4.48 -6.96 -3.55
CA ASP A 94 -5.71 -6.17 -3.67
C ASP A 94 -5.39 -4.82 -4.34
N TYR A 95 -4.92 -4.87 -5.59
CA TYR A 95 -4.40 -3.71 -6.30
C TYR A 95 -5.43 -2.59 -6.48
N LYS A 96 -6.73 -2.90 -6.54
CA LYS A 96 -7.80 -1.88 -6.64
C LYS A 96 -7.84 -1.00 -5.39
N LYS A 97 -7.80 -1.60 -4.20
CA LYS A 97 -7.78 -0.87 -2.93
C LYS A 97 -6.47 -0.11 -2.76
N ALA A 98 -5.35 -0.72 -3.15
CA ALA A 98 -4.05 -0.06 -3.15
C ALA A 98 -4.08 1.25 -3.98
N VAL A 99 -4.65 1.24 -5.19
CA VAL A 99 -4.78 2.45 -6.02
C VAL A 99 -5.64 3.52 -5.35
N LEU A 100 -6.72 3.14 -4.66
CA LEU A 100 -7.58 4.07 -3.93
C LEU A 100 -6.81 4.72 -2.78
N SER A 101 -6.17 3.92 -1.92
CA SER A 101 -5.36 4.43 -0.79
C SER A 101 -4.27 5.39 -1.26
N TYR A 102 -3.50 5.04 -2.30
CA TYR A 102 -2.49 5.95 -2.85
C TYR A 102 -3.10 7.23 -3.44
N SER A 103 -4.30 7.16 -4.01
CA SER A 103 -4.99 8.34 -4.53
C SER A 103 -5.49 9.25 -3.42
N GLU A 104 -5.98 8.69 -2.31
CA GLU A 104 -6.32 9.48 -1.11
C GLU A 104 -5.07 10.15 -0.52
N GLY A 105 -3.94 9.44 -0.44
CA GLY A 105 -2.66 10.02 -0.05
C GLY A 105 -2.25 11.21 -0.91
N LEU A 106 -2.40 11.12 -2.24
CA LEU A 106 -2.10 12.22 -3.16
C LEU A 106 -3.07 13.40 -3.03
N LYS A 107 -4.33 13.17 -2.63
CA LYS A 107 -5.31 14.24 -2.40
C LYS A 107 -4.98 15.11 -1.19
N LYS A 108 -4.26 14.57 -0.20
CA LYS A 108 -3.82 15.33 0.99
C LYS A 108 -2.77 16.39 0.68
N LYS A 109 -2.25 16.46 -0.57
CA LYS A 109 -1.35 17.51 -1.08
C LYS A 109 -0.17 17.79 -0.14
N CYS A 110 0.63 16.78 0.12
CA CYS A 110 1.84 16.94 0.93
C CYS A 110 2.79 17.97 0.31
N ALA A 111 3.41 18.78 1.16
CA ALA A 111 4.46 19.70 0.75
C ALA A 111 5.73 18.95 0.29
N ASP A 112 5.95 17.74 0.82
CA ASP A 112 7.10 16.91 0.47
C ASP A 112 6.99 16.29 -0.94
N PRO A 113 7.80 16.73 -1.92
CA PRO A 113 7.82 16.16 -3.26
C PRO A 113 8.30 14.70 -3.27
N ASP A 114 9.07 14.26 -2.27
CA ASP A 114 9.59 12.90 -2.17
C ASP A 114 8.49 11.90 -1.90
N LEU A 115 7.66 12.20 -0.89
CA LEU A 115 6.49 11.40 -0.56
C LEU A 115 5.50 11.34 -1.72
N ASN A 116 5.25 12.47 -2.39
CA ASN A 116 4.38 12.52 -3.56
C ASN A 116 4.93 11.65 -4.71
N ALA A 117 6.23 11.72 -4.99
CA ALA A 117 6.87 10.88 -6.00
C ALA A 117 6.72 9.38 -5.65
N VAL A 118 6.87 8.99 -4.37
CA VAL A 118 6.63 7.61 -3.90
C VAL A 118 5.21 7.18 -4.22
N LEU A 119 4.22 7.99 -3.82
CA LEU A 119 2.81 7.68 -3.98
C LEU A 119 2.41 7.50 -5.45
N TYR A 120 2.85 8.40 -6.34
CA TYR A 120 2.63 8.24 -7.78
C TYR A 120 3.23 6.92 -8.29
N THR A 121 4.39 6.53 -7.80
CA THR A 121 5.08 5.34 -8.31
C THR A 121 4.49 4.02 -7.79
N ASN A 122 4.08 3.99 -6.53
CA ASN A 122 3.38 2.84 -5.98
C ASN A 122 2.00 2.68 -6.63
N ARG A 123 1.32 3.80 -6.92
CA ARG A 123 0.07 3.80 -7.69
C ARG A 123 0.29 3.31 -9.12
N ALA A 124 1.36 3.73 -9.79
CA ALA A 124 1.71 3.26 -11.12
C ALA A 124 1.91 1.74 -11.15
N ALA A 125 2.61 1.18 -10.15
CA ALA A 125 2.79 -0.26 -10.02
C ALA A 125 1.43 -0.98 -9.83
N ALA A 126 0.59 -0.51 -8.92
CA ALA A 126 -0.72 -1.10 -8.69
C ALA A 126 -1.62 -1.04 -9.94
N GLN A 127 -1.59 0.08 -10.68
CA GLN A 127 -2.30 0.22 -11.95
C GLN A 127 -1.76 -0.71 -13.04
N TYR A 128 -0.45 -0.93 -13.09
CA TYR A 128 0.17 -1.87 -14.02
C TYR A 128 -0.32 -3.30 -13.77
N TYR A 129 -0.34 -3.76 -12.52
CA TYR A 129 -0.88 -5.08 -12.17
C TYR A 129 -2.39 -5.22 -12.41
N LEU A 130 -3.13 -4.11 -12.44
CA LEU A 130 -4.54 -4.08 -12.87
C LEU A 130 -4.72 -4.13 -14.40
N GLY A 131 -3.66 -4.00 -15.19
CA GLY A 131 -3.70 -3.89 -16.64
C GLY A 131 -3.98 -2.47 -17.16
N ASN A 132 -3.96 -1.46 -16.28
CA ASN A 132 -4.19 -0.06 -16.64
C ASN A 132 -2.87 0.62 -17.04
N VAL A 133 -2.27 0.13 -18.13
CA VAL A 133 -0.93 0.52 -18.60
C VAL A 133 -0.79 2.02 -18.87
N ARG A 134 -1.83 2.64 -19.46
CA ARG A 134 -1.78 4.06 -19.84
C ARG A 134 -1.80 4.99 -18.63
N SER A 135 -2.59 4.64 -17.62
CA SER A 135 -2.63 5.37 -16.35
C SER A 135 -1.30 5.21 -15.61
N SER A 136 -0.74 3.99 -15.62
CA SER A 136 0.56 3.70 -15.02
C SER A 136 1.66 4.57 -15.64
N LEU A 137 1.68 4.69 -16.97
CA LEU A 137 2.65 5.56 -17.67
C LEU A 137 2.51 7.03 -17.26
N ASN A 138 1.28 7.55 -17.17
CA ASN A 138 1.05 8.93 -16.74
C ASN A 138 1.58 9.17 -15.32
N ASP A 139 1.39 8.20 -14.42
CA ASP A 139 1.87 8.28 -13.05
C ASP A 139 3.40 8.22 -12.96
N VAL A 140 4.06 7.38 -13.77
CA VAL A 140 5.53 7.36 -13.90
C VAL A 140 6.05 8.70 -14.43
N LEU A 141 5.40 9.29 -15.43
CA LEU A 141 5.77 10.61 -15.96
C LEU A 141 5.56 11.73 -14.93
N ALA A 142 4.49 11.67 -14.13
CA ALA A 142 4.24 12.61 -13.04
C ALA A 142 5.33 12.53 -11.96
N ALA A 143 5.73 11.32 -11.57
CA ALA A 143 6.83 11.13 -10.64
C ALA A 143 8.17 11.65 -11.18
N LYS A 144 8.47 11.43 -12.47
CA LYS A 144 9.67 11.97 -13.14
C LYS A 144 9.71 13.50 -13.08
N LYS A 145 8.55 14.16 -13.23
CA LYS A 145 8.44 15.63 -13.15
C LYS A 145 8.67 16.17 -11.75
N LEU A 146 8.17 15.48 -10.72
CA LEU A 146 8.28 15.93 -9.33
C LEU A 146 9.72 15.88 -8.83
N LYS A 147 10.39 14.76 -9.04
CA LYS A 147 11.83 14.67 -8.80
C LYS A 147 12.50 13.79 -9.84
N PRO A 148 13.35 14.38 -10.70
CA PRO A 148 14.16 13.60 -11.63
C PRO A 148 15.22 12.72 -10.92
N GLY A 149 15.42 12.88 -9.61
CA GLY A 149 16.37 12.11 -8.80
C GLY A 149 15.77 11.23 -7.69
N HIS A 150 14.44 11.11 -7.58
CA HIS A 150 13.79 10.33 -6.51
C HIS A 150 13.72 8.83 -6.82
N LEU A 151 14.90 8.28 -7.05
CA LEU A 151 15.16 6.96 -7.59
C LEU A 151 14.90 5.83 -6.57
N LYS A 152 14.95 6.12 -5.26
CA LYS A 152 14.93 5.11 -4.18
C LYS A 152 13.54 4.66 -3.74
N ALA A 153 12.53 5.49 -3.92
CA ALA A 153 11.16 5.19 -3.48
C ALA A 153 10.44 4.17 -4.37
N ILE A 154 10.77 4.22 -5.67
CA ILE A 154 10.07 3.52 -6.74
C ILE A 154 10.42 2.02 -6.75
N ILE A 155 11.62 1.69 -6.29
CA ILE A 155 12.14 0.32 -6.17
C ILE A 155 11.30 -0.49 -5.17
N ARG A 156 10.74 0.15 -4.15
CA ARG A 156 9.94 -0.55 -3.11
C ARG A 156 8.60 -1.06 -3.64
N GLY A 157 8.06 -0.48 -4.71
CA GLY A 157 6.79 -0.92 -5.32
C GLY A 157 6.95 -2.00 -6.40
N THR A 158 8.15 -2.16 -6.98
CA THR A 158 8.38 -3.07 -8.12
C THR A 158 9.15 -4.34 -7.76
N GLU A 159 9.51 -4.54 -6.48
CA GLU A 159 10.20 -5.74 -5.99
C GLU A 159 9.49 -6.44 -4.82
N LEU A 160 8.17 -6.64 -4.90
CA LEU A 160 7.47 -7.61 -4.06
C LEU A 160 7.60 -9.07 -4.57
N GLN A 161 8.72 -9.40 -5.23
CA GLN A 161 9.15 -10.78 -5.46
C GLN A 161 10.67 -10.98 -5.35
N ARG A 162 11.31 -10.37 -4.35
CA ARG A 162 12.34 -11.06 -3.57
C ARG A 162 12.76 -10.18 -2.39
N ALA A 163 12.23 -10.56 -1.25
CA ALA A 163 12.75 -10.37 0.09
C ALA A 163 14.15 -9.72 0.21
N LEU A 164 14.19 -8.73 1.09
CA LEU A 164 15.26 -8.51 2.07
C LEU A 164 16.65 -8.20 1.50
N SER A 165 17.07 -6.95 1.74
CA SER A 165 18.47 -6.47 1.76
C SER A 165 19.09 -6.16 0.39
N CYS A 166 19.29 -4.86 0.14
CA CYS A 166 19.96 -4.24 -1.01
C CYS A 166 19.20 -4.36 -2.34
N LEU A 167 19.01 -3.22 -3.05
CA LEU A 167 19.21 -3.01 -4.50
C LEU A 167 18.60 -1.64 -4.98
N PRO A 168 19.02 -1.09 -6.14
CA PRO A 168 19.28 0.35 -6.37
C PRO A 168 18.29 1.08 -7.31
N SER A 169 18.54 2.37 -7.50
CA SER A 169 17.83 3.52 -8.13
C SER A 169 16.80 3.35 -9.29
N TRP A 170 16.46 2.17 -9.80
CA TRP A 170 16.04 2.01 -11.21
C TRP A 170 14.60 1.65 -11.51
N GLY A 171 13.78 1.44 -10.48
CA GLY A 171 12.46 0.82 -10.62
C GLY A 171 11.52 1.51 -11.61
N TRP A 172 11.59 2.83 -11.76
CA TRP A 172 10.71 3.58 -12.66
C TRP A 172 11.08 3.44 -14.13
N LEU A 173 12.37 3.27 -14.45
CA LEU A 173 12.84 3.05 -15.81
C LEU A 173 12.39 1.68 -16.32
N VAL A 174 12.38 0.69 -15.43
CA VAL A 174 11.84 -0.64 -15.69
C VAL A 174 10.33 -0.57 -15.94
N THR A 175 9.54 0.05 -15.05
CA THR A 175 8.08 0.16 -15.23
C THR A 175 7.71 0.97 -16.47
N GLY A 176 8.39 2.09 -16.73
CA GLY A 176 8.19 2.89 -17.93
C GLY A 176 8.50 2.11 -19.20
N ALA A 177 9.64 1.41 -19.24
CA ALA A 177 10.01 0.56 -20.37
C ALA A 177 8.99 -0.58 -20.61
N LEU A 178 8.50 -1.23 -19.54
CA LEU A 178 7.45 -2.25 -19.63
C LEU A 178 6.12 -1.67 -20.15
N CYS A 179 5.72 -0.48 -19.67
CA CYS A 179 4.51 0.18 -20.16
C CYS A 179 4.62 0.51 -21.66
N HIS A 180 5.75 1.08 -22.10
CA HIS A 180 5.99 1.35 -23.53
C HIS A 180 6.06 0.06 -24.35
N LEU A 181 6.58 -1.03 -23.79
CA LEU A 181 6.62 -2.35 -24.42
C LEU A 181 5.20 -2.89 -24.66
N GLU A 182 4.30 -2.75 -23.67
CA GLU A 182 2.90 -3.17 -23.78
C GLU A 182 2.09 -2.29 -24.74
N LEU A 183 2.40 -1.00 -24.79
CA LEU A 183 1.82 -0.05 -25.74
C LEU A 183 2.41 -0.16 -27.15
N LYS A 184 3.33 -1.10 -27.41
CA LYS A 184 4.06 -1.29 -28.68
C LYS A 184 4.90 -0.10 -29.12
N HIS A 185 5.23 0.80 -28.20
CA HIS A 185 6.15 1.91 -28.45
C HIS A 185 7.58 1.44 -28.24
N PHE A 186 8.09 0.59 -29.13
CA PHE A 186 9.38 -0.09 -28.92
C PHE A 186 10.58 0.86 -28.91
N ALA A 187 10.54 1.94 -29.70
CA ALA A 187 11.61 2.93 -29.72
C ALA A 187 11.75 3.67 -28.38
N GLU A 188 10.62 4.05 -27.78
CA GLU A 188 10.58 4.68 -26.47
C GLU A 188 11.03 3.68 -25.40
N ALA A 189 10.55 2.43 -25.44
CA ALA A 189 10.98 1.40 -24.50
C ALA A 189 12.51 1.20 -24.49
N VAL A 190 13.18 1.24 -25.65
CA VAL A 190 14.65 1.16 -25.74
C VAL A 190 15.31 2.38 -25.12
N ASN A 191 14.83 3.60 -25.39
CA ASN A 191 15.38 4.83 -24.80
C ASN A 191 15.28 4.81 -23.27
N TRP A 192 14.14 4.34 -22.74
CA TRP A 192 13.94 4.16 -21.31
C TRP A 192 14.89 3.10 -20.73
N CYS A 193 15.14 2.00 -21.45
CA CYS A 193 16.17 1.04 -21.04
C CYS A 193 17.58 1.62 -21.09
N ASP A 194 17.92 2.44 -22.09
CA ASP A 194 19.23 3.07 -22.23
C ASP A 194 19.48 4.10 -21.12
N GLU A 195 18.50 4.95 -20.81
CA GLU A 195 18.50 5.81 -19.61
C GLU A 195 18.72 4.96 -18.33
N GLY A 196 18.06 3.80 -18.27
CA GLY A 196 18.24 2.73 -17.30
C GLY A 196 19.66 2.20 -17.16
N LEU A 197 20.36 1.99 -18.27
CA LEU A 197 21.69 1.37 -18.25
C LEU A 197 22.81 2.39 -18.05
N GLN A 198 22.55 3.68 -18.26
CA GLN A 198 23.58 4.72 -18.12
C GLN A 198 24.04 4.94 -16.69
N ILE A 199 23.12 5.01 -15.76
CA ILE A 199 23.41 5.11 -14.32
C ILE A 199 23.78 3.71 -13.72
N ASP A 200 23.32 2.56 -14.27
CA ASP A 200 23.65 1.18 -13.80
C ASP A 200 23.67 0.20 -14.97
N ALA A 201 24.89 0.00 -15.46
CA ALA A 201 25.15 -0.80 -16.65
C ALA A 201 24.96 -2.31 -16.47
N LYS A 202 24.80 -2.81 -15.23
CA LYS A 202 24.78 -4.25 -14.94
C LYS A 202 23.38 -4.81 -14.65
N GLU A 203 22.36 -3.98 -14.70
CA GLU A 203 21.00 -4.41 -14.36
C GLU A 203 20.44 -5.41 -15.39
N LYS A 204 20.25 -6.65 -14.95
CA LYS A 204 19.85 -7.76 -15.81
C LYS A 204 18.45 -7.55 -16.40
N LYS A 205 17.49 -7.03 -15.61
CA LYS A 205 16.11 -6.82 -16.08
C LYS A 205 16.05 -5.81 -17.21
N LEU A 206 16.79 -4.71 -17.11
CA LEU A 206 16.84 -3.67 -18.15
C LEU A 206 17.46 -4.20 -19.45
N LEU A 207 18.52 -5.02 -19.35
CA LEU A 207 19.11 -5.69 -20.50
C LEU A 207 18.12 -6.65 -21.18
N GLU A 208 17.38 -7.44 -20.40
CA GLU A 208 16.35 -8.37 -20.91
C GLU A 208 15.20 -7.62 -21.61
N ILE A 209 14.69 -6.54 -21.00
CA ILE A 209 13.61 -5.72 -21.58
C ILE A 209 14.10 -5.04 -22.86
N ARG A 210 15.32 -4.49 -22.86
CA ARG A 210 15.95 -3.87 -24.04
C ARG A 210 16.07 -4.86 -25.19
N ALA A 211 16.62 -6.05 -24.93
CA ALA A 211 16.76 -7.09 -25.95
C ALA A 211 15.40 -7.52 -26.52
N LYS A 212 14.37 -7.60 -25.66
CA LYS A 212 13.00 -7.89 -26.08
C LYS A 212 12.41 -6.75 -26.94
N ALA A 213 12.60 -5.49 -26.53
CA ALA A 213 12.14 -4.31 -27.25
C ALA A 213 12.80 -4.21 -28.63
N ASP A 214 14.12 -4.42 -28.72
CA ASP A 214 14.86 -4.42 -29.99
C ASP A 214 14.40 -5.54 -30.94
N LYS A 215 14.16 -6.74 -30.40
CA LYS A 215 13.63 -7.86 -31.20
C LYS A 215 12.25 -7.53 -31.76
N LEU A 216 11.36 -6.98 -30.95
CA LEU A 216 10.01 -6.59 -31.37
C LEU A 216 10.04 -5.45 -32.40
N LYS A 217 10.88 -4.44 -32.17
CA LYS A 217 11.10 -3.33 -33.10
C LYS A 217 11.54 -3.83 -34.49
N ARG A 218 12.55 -4.71 -34.54
CA ARG A 218 13.02 -5.30 -35.82
C ARG A 218 11.95 -6.13 -36.52
N MET A 219 11.10 -6.83 -35.76
CA MET A 219 9.99 -7.59 -36.34
C MET A 219 8.93 -6.65 -36.93
N GLU A 220 8.55 -5.59 -36.22
CA GLU A 220 7.59 -4.59 -36.70
C GLU A 220 8.10 -3.88 -37.98
N GLU A 221 9.36 -3.45 -37.99
CA GLU A 221 9.97 -2.83 -39.18
C GLU A 221 9.97 -3.79 -40.38
N ARG A 222 10.25 -5.08 -40.16
CA ARG A 222 10.21 -6.10 -41.20
C ARG A 222 8.79 -6.31 -41.73
N ASP A 223 7.81 -6.36 -40.85
CA ASP A 223 6.42 -6.62 -41.22
C ASP A 223 5.84 -5.41 -41.95
N LEU A 224 6.20 -4.19 -41.55
CA LEU A 224 5.87 -2.95 -42.27
C LEU A 224 6.50 -2.91 -43.68
N ARG A 225 7.75 -3.34 -43.83
CA ARG A 225 8.41 -3.44 -45.16
C ARG A 225 7.70 -4.44 -46.08
N LYS A 226 7.31 -5.59 -45.53
CA LYS A 226 6.55 -6.61 -46.28
C LYS A 226 5.17 -6.09 -46.69
N ALA A 227 4.46 -5.41 -45.80
CA ALA A 227 3.16 -4.81 -46.09
C ALA A 227 3.26 -3.77 -47.22
N LYS A 228 4.21 -2.84 -47.15
CA LYS A 228 4.46 -1.85 -48.21
C LYS A 228 4.79 -2.49 -49.56
N LEU A 229 5.54 -3.58 -49.57
CA LEU A 229 5.88 -4.29 -50.81
C LEU A 229 4.65 -4.99 -51.41
N LYS A 230 3.79 -5.55 -50.57
CA LYS A 230 2.53 -6.19 -50.98
C LYS A 230 1.56 -5.16 -51.56
N GLU A 231 1.38 -4.03 -50.87
CA GLU A 231 0.55 -2.91 -51.33
C GLU A 231 1.02 -2.36 -52.69
N LYS A 232 2.34 -2.16 -52.87
CA LYS A 232 2.90 -1.75 -54.17
C LYS A 232 2.65 -2.76 -55.30
N LYS A 233 2.70 -4.06 -54.99
CA LYS A 233 2.39 -5.12 -55.97
C LYS A 233 0.91 -5.12 -56.34
N GLU A 234 0.02 -4.94 -55.37
CA GLU A 234 -1.42 -4.84 -55.59
C GLU A 234 -1.78 -3.57 -56.40
N GLN A 235 -1.16 -2.43 -56.09
CA GLN A 235 -1.29 -1.20 -56.88
C GLN A 235 -0.85 -1.40 -58.33
N HIS A 236 0.33 -1.98 -58.56
CA HIS A 236 0.82 -2.26 -59.91
C HIS A 236 -0.06 -3.26 -60.66
N GLN A 237 -0.67 -4.25 -59.98
CA GLN A 237 -1.60 -5.18 -60.62
C GLN A 237 -2.92 -4.51 -60.99
N ASN A 238 -3.45 -3.61 -60.15
CA ASN A 238 -4.68 -2.86 -60.41
C ASN A 238 -4.49 -1.81 -61.51
N GLU A 239 -3.32 -1.19 -61.63
CA GLU A 239 -3.01 -0.25 -62.72
C GLU A 239 -2.79 -0.94 -64.08
N ALA A 240 -2.53 -2.25 -64.08
CA ALA A 240 -2.28 -3.05 -65.28
C ALA A 240 -3.54 -3.74 -65.85
N LEU A 241 -4.70 -3.62 -65.18
CA LEU A 241 -6.01 -4.13 -65.59
C LEU A 241 -6.89 -3.01 -66.14
#